data_AF-A0A8J6LY39-F1
#
_entry.id   AF-A0A8J6LY39-F1
#
_cell.length_a   1.000
_cell.length_b   1.000
_cell.length_c   1.000
_cell.angle_alpha   90.00
_cell.angle_beta   90.00
_cell.angle_gamma   90.00
#
_symmetry.space_group_name_H-M   'P 1'
#
loop_
_entity.id
_entity.type
_entity.pdbx_description
1 polymer ?
#
loop_
_entity_poly.entity_id
_entity_poly.type
_entity_poly.pdbx_seq_one_letter_code
_entity_poly.pdbx_strand_id
1 'polypeptide(L)'
;MRRLRSIHQLYNSLRKQTSLSVTEDDSSPEAQQQLVAELHNQLQEAKRVSQTFRKFVPTQFFDHFAKDGIESVELGKADEVDVAILFCDIRGFTGLSERMSPQELMNFLNSYFLRMNQPIHQNGGFIDKFIGDAIMAIFDHPDGSKADIARDALKAASDMRKALNLYNQHRSNCDYPPVNSGIGIHFGPVIMGTVGSDDRMDSTVIGDSVNTAYRLESLAPKFNADIICSAQTLDISGLRDSYPHRLLDWVRVKGKQQPIEVYEILEHLSEDEQQRKLATAPYIKQGIKLRIDKNWDDAINCFQQALTLAPEDKLVHHHLEQCFQMRSNRLPGDWDGALDI
;
A
#
# COMPACT_ATOMS: atom_id res chain seq x y z
N MET A 1 -22.09 0.48 -9.02
CA MET A 1 -23.55 0.75 -9.07
C MET A 1 -24.28 0.60 -7.72
N ARG A 2 -23.92 -0.31 -6.79
CA ARG A 2 -24.59 -0.41 -5.47
C ARG A 2 -24.30 0.78 -4.53
N ARG A 3 -23.08 1.35 -4.53
CA ARG A 3 -22.70 2.53 -3.70
C ARG A 3 -23.53 3.79 -3.96
N LEU A 4 -23.87 4.07 -5.22
CA LEU A 4 -24.64 5.27 -5.61
C LEU A 4 -26.11 5.21 -5.18
N ARG A 5 -26.71 4.01 -5.17
CA ARG A 5 -28.11 3.85 -4.71
C ARG A 5 -28.24 4.12 -3.21
N SER A 6 -27.23 3.76 -2.42
CA SER A 6 -27.21 3.95 -0.96
C SER A 6 -27.15 5.44 -0.58
N ILE A 7 -26.24 6.19 -1.20
CA ILE A 7 -26.04 7.63 -0.94
C ILE A 7 -27.25 8.44 -1.40
N HIS A 8 -27.82 8.10 -2.56
CA HIS A 8 -29.03 8.77 -3.07
C HIS A 8 -30.28 8.46 -2.22
N GLN A 9 -30.41 7.24 -1.68
CA GLN A 9 -31.46 6.91 -0.71
C GLN A 9 -31.29 7.66 0.62
N LEU A 10 -30.04 7.81 1.10
CA LEU A 10 -29.70 8.57 2.30
C LEU A 10 -30.01 10.06 2.15
N TYR A 11 -29.61 10.67 1.03
CA TYR A 11 -29.91 12.06 0.70
C TYR A 11 -31.43 12.33 0.61
N ASN A 12 -32.17 11.43 -0.04
CA ASN A 12 -33.63 11.55 -0.13
C ASN A 12 -34.36 11.33 1.20
N SER A 13 -33.78 10.55 2.13
CA SER A 13 -34.30 10.37 3.49
C SER A 13 -34.11 11.64 4.32
N LEU A 14 -32.93 12.27 4.25
CA LEU A 14 -32.62 13.54 4.91
C LEU A 14 -33.47 14.70 4.37
N ARG A 15 -33.70 14.75 3.05
CA ARG A 15 -34.48 15.80 2.39
C ARG A 15 -35.98 15.71 2.67
N LYS A 16 -36.53 14.52 2.90
CA LYS A 16 -37.95 14.35 3.20
C LYS A 16 -38.34 14.81 4.60
N GLN A 17 -37.40 14.99 5.52
CA GLN A 17 -37.67 15.31 6.93
C GLN A 17 -37.28 16.74 7.33
N THR A 18 -36.70 17.54 6.44
CA THR A 18 -36.36 18.96 6.71
C THR A 18 -37.55 19.93 6.67
N SER A 19 -38.80 19.45 6.57
CA SER A 19 -39.99 20.29 6.75
C SER A 19 -40.27 20.48 8.24
N LEU A 20 -39.58 21.44 8.86
CA LEU A 20 -39.94 21.97 10.18
C LEU A 20 -41.28 22.71 10.06
N SER A 21 -42.38 22.07 10.45
CA SER A 21 -43.64 22.77 10.74
C SER A 21 -43.69 23.04 12.25
N VAL A 22 -43.18 24.20 12.67
CA VAL A 22 -43.36 24.71 14.03
C VAL A 22 -44.74 25.34 14.08
N THR A 23 -45.68 24.73 14.78
CA THR A 23 -47.00 25.32 15.08
C THR A 23 -46.96 26.01 16.44
N GLU A 24 -47.57 27.20 16.52
CA GLU A 24 -47.42 28.24 17.55
C GLU A 24 -47.97 27.93 18.97
N ASP A 25 -47.96 26.70 19.47
CA ASP A 25 -48.42 26.39 20.84
C ASP A 25 -47.35 25.60 21.63
N ASP A 26 -46.22 26.26 21.90
CA ASP A 26 -44.92 25.62 22.23
C ASP A 26 -44.50 25.78 23.71
N SER A 27 -45.47 25.74 24.64
CA SER A 27 -45.18 25.90 26.08
C SER A 27 -45.63 24.75 26.99
N SER A 28 -46.25 23.70 26.43
CA SER A 28 -46.59 22.51 27.22
C SER A 28 -45.34 21.64 27.46
N PRO A 29 -45.14 21.09 28.67
CA PRO A 29 -44.03 20.18 28.95
C PRO A 29 -43.97 18.96 28.01
N GLU A 30 -45.13 18.53 27.49
CA GLU A 30 -45.26 17.42 26.56
C GLU A 30 -44.76 17.78 25.15
N ALA A 31 -45.06 19.00 24.67
CA ALA A 31 -44.55 19.50 23.39
C ALA A 31 -43.01 19.66 23.43
N GLN A 32 -42.47 20.18 24.54
CA GLN A 32 -41.02 20.28 24.74
C GLN A 32 -40.35 18.89 24.82
N GLN A 33 -40.97 17.91 25.49
CA GLN A 33 -40.46 16.53 25.52
C GLN A 33 -40.52 15.86 24.13
N GLN A 34 -41.58 16.09 23.35
CA GLN A 34 -41.67 15.60 21.98
C GLN A 34 -40.61 16.21 21.07
N LEU A 35 -40.40 17.53 21.15
CA LEU A 35 -39.35 18.21 20.39
C LEU A 35 -37.95 17.70 20.74
N VAL A 36 -37.66 17.51 22.03
CA VAL A 36 -36.37 16.94 22.49
C VAL A 36 -36.18 15.50 22.02
N ALA A 37 -37.24 14.68 21.99
CA ALA A 37 -37.17 13.32 21.48
C ALA A 37 -36.95 13.29 19.95
N GLU A 38 -37.63 14.15 19.20
CA GLU A 38 -37.46 14.31 17.75
C GLU A 38 -36.02 14.75 17.42
N LEU A 39 -35.50 15.75 18.14
CA LEU A 39 -34.14 16.25 17.98
C LEU A 39 -33.10 15.16 18.29
N HIS A 40 -33.32 14.37 19.35
CA HIS A 40 -32.45 13.22 19.67
C HIS A 40 -32.45 12.16 18.57
N ASN A 41 -33.62 11.82 18.02
CA ASN A 41 -33.72 10.87 16.92
C ASN A 41 -33.00 11.38 15.67
N GLN A 42 -33.19 12.66 15.31
CA GLN A 42 -32.48 13.28 14.20
C GLN A 42 -30.96 13.28 14.41
N LEU A 43 -30.49 13.57 15.63
CA LEU A 43 -29.07 13.53 15.97
C LEU A 43 -28.50 12.11 15.89
N GLN A 44 -29.24 11.10 16.36
CA GLN A 44 -28.82 9.70 16.26
C GLN A 44 -28.75 9.22 14.82
N GLU A 45 -29.75 9.54 14.00
CA GLU A 45 -29.73 9.21 12.58
C GLU A 45 -28.60 9.95 11.85
N ALA A 46 -28.40 11.25 12.10
CA ALA A 46 -27.27 11.99 11.54
C ALA A 46 -25.91 11.36 11.92
N LYS A 47 -25.74 10.92 13.18
CA LYS A 47 -24.55 10.17 13.63
C LYS A 47 -24.40 8.85 12.89
N ARG A 48 -25.48 8.09 12.70
CA ARG A 48 -25.47 6.81 11.99
C ARG A 48 -25.11 6.97 10.51
N VAL A 49 -25.64 8.00 9.86
CA VAL A 49 -25.29 8.36 8.48
C VAL A 49 -23.81 8.73 8.39
N SER A 50 -23.33 9.60 9.27
CA SER A 50 -21.91 9.99 9.33
C SER A 50 -20.98 8.79 9.55
N GLN A 51 -21.30 7.91 10.51
CA GLN A 51 -20.54 6.69 10.77
C GLN A 51 -20.53 5.74 9.57
N THR A 52 -21.64 5.64 8.85
CA THR A 52 -21.72 4.81 7.64
C THR A 52 -20.89 5.42 6.51
N PHE A 53 -20.96 6.74 6.33
CA PHE A 53 -20.20 7.46 5.32
C PHE A 53 -18.68 7.32 5.53
N ARG A 54 -18.21 7.41 6.79
CA ARG A 54 -16.80 7.17 7.17
C ARG A 54 -16.28 5.77 6.82
N LYS A 55 -17.14 4.78 6.58
CA LYS A 55 -16.71 3.45 6.12
C LYS A 55 -16.33 3.41 4.64
N PHE A 56 -16.69 4.46 3.88
CA PHE A 56 -16.49 4.52 2.43
C PHE A 56 -15.50 5.57 1.98
N VAL A 57 -15.12 6.50 2.87
CA VAL A 57 -14.15 7.56 2.59
C VAL A 57 -13.12 7.57 3.72
N PRO A 58 -11.80 7.53 3.42
CA PRO A 58 -10.76 7.55 4.44
C PRO A 58 -10.89 8.78 5.33
N THR A 59 -11.01 8.58 6.65
CA THR A 59 -11.15 9.67 7.62
C THR A 59 -9.95 10.62 7.59
N GLN A 60 -8.77 10.08 7.32
CA GLN A 60 -7.51 10.81 7.23
C GLN A 60 -7.50 11.81 6.06
N PHE A 61 -8.24 11.53 4.98
CA PHE A 61 -8.42 12.51 3.92
C PHE A 61 -9.23 13.72 4.41
N PHE A 62 -10.25 13.49 5.26
CA PHE A 62 -10.94 14.61 5.91
C PHE A 62 -10.04 15.32 6.91
N ASP A 63 -9.25 14.60 7.71
CA ASP A 63 -8.35 15.27 8.66
C ASP A 63 -7.30 16.15 7.95
N HIS A 64 -6.93 15.79 6.71
CA HIS A 64 -6.04 16.57 5.85
C HIS A 64 -6.73 17.79 5.21
N PHE A 65 -7.91 17.62 4.58
CA PHE A 65 -8.58 18.69 3.80
C PHE A 65 -9.73 19.41 4.51
N ALA A 66 -10.23 18.87 5.61
CA ALA A 66 -11.36 19.38 6.39
C ALA A 66 -10.93 19.90 7.78
N LYS A 67 -9.71 20.46 7.91
CA LYS A 67 -9.22 21.09 9.14
C LYS A 67 -10.16 22.20 9.66
N ASP A 68 -10.87 22.87 8.74
CA ASP A 68 -11.85 23.92 9.05
C ASP A 68 -13.31 23.44 8.94
N GLY A 69 -13.55 22.13 8.79
CA GLY A 69 -14.87 21.50 8.67
C GLY A 69 -15.13 20.84 7.31
N ILE A 70 -16.11 19.93 7.21
CA ILE A 70 -16.43 19.18 5.97
C ILE A 70 -16.77 20.13 4.81
N GLU A 71 -17.30 21.31 5.11
CA GLU A 71 -17.64 22.35 4.12
C GLU A 71 -16.41 22.99 3.45
N SER A 72 -15.20 22.84 4.02
CA SER A 72 -13.96 23.35 3.41
C SER A 72 -13.39 22.43 2.32
N VAL A 73 -14.01 21.26 2.09
CA VAL A 73 -13.62 20.33 1.04
C VAL A 73 -14.21 20.84 -0.29
N GLU A 74 -13.41 21.61 -1.02
CA GLU A 74 -13.77 22.16 -2.33
C GLU A 74 -13.35 21.21 -3.46
N LEU A 75 -14.19 21.10 -4.51
CA LEU A 75 -13.87 20.35 -5.72
C LEU A 75 -12.69 21.02 -6.45
N GLY A 76 -11.66 20.25 -6.82
CA GLY A 76 -10.52 20.75 -7.59
C GLY A 76 -9.43 21.43 -6.75
N LYS A 77 -9.57 21.47 -5.42
CA LYS A 77 -8.47 21.81 -4.52
C LYS A 77 -7.52 20.62 -4.44
N ALA A 78 -6.23 20.89 -4.62
CA ALA A 78 -5.18 19.89 -4.52
C ALA A 78 -3.91 20.49 -3.93
N ASP A 79 -3.26 19.72 -3.07
CA ASP A 79 -1.99 20.07 -2.46
C ASP A 79 -0.92 19.07 -2.93
N GLU A 80 0.29 19.57 -3.18
CA GLU A 80 1.46 18.72 -3.37
C GLU A 80 2.03 18.35 -2.01
N VAL A 81 2.02 17.05 -1.70
CA VAL A 81 2.43 16.52 -0.39
C VAL A 81 3.41 15.38 -0.57
N ASP A 82 4.44 15.35 0.27
CA ASP A 82 5.37 14.23 0.32
C ASP A 82 4.80 13.11 1.18
N VAL A 83 4.65 11.92 0.60
CA VAL A 83 4.06 10.77 1.28
C VAL A 83 4.88 9.50 1.04
N ALA A 84 4.73 8.51 1.91
CA ALA A 84 5.05 7.13 1.57
C ALA A 84 3.81 6.42 1.06
N ILE A 85 3.99 5.64 -0.01
CA ILE A 85 2.93 4.93 -0.73
C ILE A 85 3.28 3.45 -0.65
N LEU A 86 2.33 2.66 -0.16
CA LEU A 86 2.45 1.22 -0.03
C LEU A 86 1.40 0.55 -0.92
N PHE A 87 1.86 -0.29 -1.84
CA PHE A 87 1.03 -1.24 -2.55
C PHE A 87 1.27 -2.65 -2.01
N CYS A 88 0.21 -3.42 -1.85
CA CYS A 88 0.29 -4.83 -1.47
C CYS A 88 -0.69 -5.65 -2.30
N ASP A 89 -0.24 -6.75 -2.91
CA ASP A 89 -1.10 -7.62 -3.73
C ASP A 89 -0.94 -9.10 -3.36
N ILE A 90 -2.01 -9.89 -3.50
CA ILE A 90 -1.99 -11.32 -3.16
C ILE A 90 -1.40 -12.13 -4.33
N ARG A 91 -0.33 -12.86 -4.05
CA ARG A 91 0.32 -13.72 -5.05
C ARG A 91 -0.60 -14.87 -5.44
N GLY A 92 -0.82 -15.01 -6.74
CA GLY A 92 -1.63 -16.11 -7.29
C GLY A 92 -3.12 -15.98 -6.99
N PHE A 93 -3.62 -14.76 -6.71
CA PHE A 93 -5.02 -14.54 -6.37
C PHE A 93 -5.99 -15.02 -7.43
N THR A 94 -5.71 -14.81 -8.72
CA THR A 94 -6.59 -15.30 -9.81
C THR A 94 -6.90 -16.78 -9.65
N GLY A 95 -5.87 -17.63 -9.54
CA GLY A 95 -6.05 -19.07 -9.38
C GLY A 95 -6.64 -19.49 -8.02
N LEU A 96 -6.50 -18.66 -6.99
CA LEU A 96 -7.17 -18.86 -5.69
C LEU A 96 -8.67 -18.54 -5.79
N SER A 97 -9.02 -17.43 -6.44
CA SER A 97 -10.38 -16.91 -6.55
C SER A 97 -11.29 -17.79 -7.42
N GLU A 98 -10.73 -18.43 -8.45
CA GLU A 98 -11.45 -19.37 -9.33
C GLU A 98 -11.96 -20.62 -8.61
N ARG A 99 -11.40 -20.93 -7.43
CA ARG A 99 -11.77 -22.10 -6.62
C ARG A 99 -12.79 -21.79 -5.52
N MET A 100 -13.18 -20.53 -5.39
CA MET A 100 -14.09 -20.06 -4.34
C MET A 100 -15.45 -19.68 -4.93
N SER A 101 -16.52 -19.97 -4.20
CA SER A 101 -17.81 -19.33 -4.47
C SER A 101 -17.71 -17.82 -4.22
N PRO A 102 -18.61 -17.01 -4.82
CA PRO A 102 -18.62 -15.55 -4.60
C PRO A 102 -18.68 -15.15 -3.12
N GLN A 103 -19.41 -15.90 -2.28
CA GLN A 103 -19.52 -15.59 -0.87
C GLN A 103 -18.24 -15.96 -0.10
N GLU A 104 -17.60 -17.09 -0.43
CA GLU A 104 -16.31 -17.48 0.16
C GLU A 104 -15.22 -16.47 -0.20
N LEU A 105 -15.18 -16.02 -1.46
CA LEU A 105 -14.25 -15.00 -1.91
C LEU A 105 -14.42 -13.69 -1.14
N MET A 106 -15.67 -13.23 -0.97
CA MET A 106 -15.96 -12.03 -0.19
C MET A 106 -15.58 -12.19 1.29
N ASN A 107 -15.86 -13.34 1.90
CA ASN A 107 -15.47 -13.62 3.28
C ASN A 107 -13.95 -13.65 3.44
N PHE A 108 -13.24 -14.25 2.48
CA PHE A 108 -11.78 -14.29 2.43
C PHE A 108 -11.20 -12.88 2.34
N LEU A 109 -11.62 -12.08 1.35
CA LEU A 109 -11.12 -10.72 1.16
C LEU A 109 -11.36 -9.85 2.39
N ASN A 110 -12.57 -9.90 2.97
CA ASN A 110 -12.87 -9.14 4.19
C ASN A 110 -11.98 -9.58 5.37
N SER A 111 -11.72 -10.88 5.52
CA SER A 111 -10.84 -11.41 6.57
C SER A 111 -9.38 -10.98 6.36
N TYR A 112 -8.90 -11.02 5.12
CA TYR A 112 -7.56 -10.61 4.74
C TYR A 112 -7.37 -9.09 4.95
N PHE A 113 -8.27 -8.27 4.40
CA PHE A 113 -8.20 -6.81 4.52
C PHE A 113 -8.28 -6.34 5.96
N LEU A 114 -9.12 -6.96 6.80
CA LEU A 114 -9.18 -6.62 8.23
C LEU A 114 -7.81 -6.77 8.91
N ARG A 115 -7.07 -7.83 8.57
CA ARG A 115 -5.76 -8.13 9.17
C ARG A 115 -4.64 -7.26 8.60
N MET A 116 -4.73 -6.86 7.34
CA MET A 116 -3.75 -5.95 6.72
C MET A 116 -3.98 -4.50 7.13
N ASN A 117 -5.24 -4.09 7.33
CA ASN A 117 -5.62 -2.75 7.74
C ASN A 117 -5.05 -2.38 9.11
N GLN A 118 -5.00 -3.35 10.03
CA GLN A 118 -4.60 -3.10 11.41
C GLN A 118 -3.13 -2.61 11.50
N PRO A 119 -2.11 -3.30 10.93
CA PRO A 119 -0.73 -2.82 10.89
C PRO A 119 -0.54 -1.46 10.21
N ILE A 120 -1.28 -1.19 9.13
CA ILE A 120 -1.23 0.09 8.42
C ILE A 120 -1.65 1.22 9.36
N HIS A 121 -2.81 1.07 10.01
CA HIS A 121 -3.32 2.07 10.95
C HIS A 121 -2.46 2.25 12.20
N GLN A 122 -1.89 1.17 12.74
CA GLN A 122 -1.02 1.26 13.93
C GLN A 122 0.26 2.05 13.68
N ASN A 123 0.72 2.05 12.43
CA ASN A 123 1.89 2.80 11.98
C ASN A 123 1.48 4.10 11.26
N GLY A 124 0.37 4.73 11.64
CA GLY A 124 0.01 6.08 11.16
C GLY A 124 -0.43 6.17 9.69
N GLY A 125 -0.55 5.05 8.98
CA GLY A 125 -1.05 5.01 7.61
C GLY A 125 -2.56 4.84 7.53
N PHE A 126 -3.10 4.99 6.33
CA PHE A 126 -4.48 4.67 6.02
C PHE A 126 -4.62 4.04 4.63
N ILE A 127 -5.64 3.21 4.46
CA ILE A 127 -5.97 2.64 3.15
C ILE A 127 -6.71 3.69 2.34
N ASP A 128 -6.13 4.10 1.22
CA ASP A 128 -6.78 4.98 0.25
C ASP A 128 -7.87 4.20 -0.52
N LYS A 129 -7.51 3.04 -1.09
CA LYS A 129 -8.47 2.15 -1.74
C LYS A 129 -8.00 0.70 -1.82
N PHE A 130 -8.98 -0.17 -2.05
CA PHE A 130 -8.78 -1.55 -2.49
C PHE A 130 -8.93 -1.63 -4.02
N ILE A 131 -8.04 -2.37 -4.68
CA ILE A 131 -8.02 -2.56 -6.13
C ILE A 131 -8.07 -4.07 -6.40
N GLY A 132 -9.27 -4.64 -6.43
CA GLY A 132 -9.41 -6.09 -6.43
C GLY A 132 -8.99 -6.66 -5.07
N ASP A 133 -7.93 -7.48 -5.07
CA ASP A 133 -7.24 -8.02 -3.91
C ASP A 133 -6.05 -7.17 -3.44
N ALA A 134 -5.67 -6.16 -4.22
CA ALA A 134 -4.60 -5.24 -3.86
C ALA A 134 -5.06 -4.15 -2.89
N ILE A 135 -4.13 -3.72 -2.04
CA ILE A 135 -4.27 -2.61 -1.09
C ILE A 135 -3.36 -1.48 -1.53
N MET A 136 -3.90 -0.26 -1.61
CA MET A 136 -3.13 0.98 -1.70
C MET A 136 -3.28 1.75 -0.39
N ALA A 137 -2.16 1.98 0.28
CA ALA A 137 -2.10 2.73 1.53
C ALA A 137 -1.16 3.92 1.42
N ILE A 138 -1.48 4.98 2.16
CA ILE A 138 -0.77 6.25 2.18
C ILE A 138 -0.36 6.56 3.61
N PHE A 139 0.84 7.10 3.74
CA PHE A 139 1.41 7.63 4.97
C PHE A 139 1.83 9.06 4.66
N ASP A 140 1.15 10.03 5.26
CA ASP A 140 1.40 11.47 5.08
C ASP A 140 1.85 12.16 6.37
N HIS A 141 1.62 11.52 7.54
CA HIS A 141 1.93 11.98 8.89
C HIS A 141 2.07 13.51 8.98
N PRO A 142 0.97 14.29 8.96
CA PRO A 142 1.01 15.75 8.80
C PRO A 142 1.89 16.49 9.81
N ASP A 143 2.03 15.96 11.02
CA ASP A 143 2.86 16.53 12.10
C ASP A 143 4.27 15.87 12.20
N GLY A 144 4.59 14.94 11.30
CA GLY A 144 5.80 14.13 11.32
C GLY A 144 6.84 14.62 10.31
N SER A 145 8.10 14.23 10.53
CA SER A 145 9.14 14.46 9.53
C SER A 145 9.00 13.49 8.35
N LYS A 146 9.61 13.80 7.21
CA LYS A 146 9.73 12.86 6.07
C LYS A 146 10.32 11.51 6.50
N ALA A 147 11.24 11.53 7.45
CA ALA A 147 11.83 10.33 8.01
C ALA A 147 10.84 9.53 8.86
N ASP A 148 9.95 10.17 9.63
CA ASP A 148 8.87 9.46 10.34
C ASP A 148 7.95 8.77 9.34
N ILE A 149 7.47 9.49 8.32
CA ILE A 149 6.59 8.96 7.27
C ILE A 149 7.18 7.71 6.59
N ALA A 150 8.45 7.79 6.17
CA ALA A 150 9.11 6.67 5.51
C ALA A 150 9.34 5.48 6.46
N ARG A 151 9.68 5.73 7.73
CA ARG A 151 9.84 4.69 8.76
C ARG A 151 8.53 3.97 9.05
N ASP A 152 7.45 4.72 9.12
CA ASP A 152 6.12 4.22 9.40
C ASP A 152 5.63 3.28 8.31
N ALA A 153 5.83 3.63 7.03
CA ALA A 153 5.51 2.73 5.92
C ALA A 153 6.34 1.44 5.94
N LEU A 154 7.64 1.51 6.26
CA LEU A 154 8.51 0.34 6.37
C LEU A 154 8.10 -0.58 7.52
N LYS A 155 7.81 -0.01 8.70
CA LYS A 155 7.29 -0.76 9.86
C LYS A 155 5.95 -1.41 9.56
N ALA A 156 5.03 -0.65 8.96
CA ALA A 156 3.72 -1.16 8.56
C ALA A 156 3.86 -2.38 7.65
N ALA A 157 4.73 -2.32 6.65
CA ALA A 157 4.97 -3.46 5.76
C ALA A 157 5.51 -4.68 6.51
N SER A 158 6.47 -4.50 7.42
CA SER A 158 6.99 -5.60 8.24
C SER A 158 5.91 -6.20 9.15
N ASP A 159 5.08 -5.37 9.75
CA ASP A 159 3.97 -5.80 10.61
C ASP A 159 2.83 -6.46 9.81
N MET A 160 2.56 -6.02 8.57
CA MET A 160 1.65 -6.68 7.63
C MET A 160 2.12 -8.11 7.34
N ARG A 161 3.43 -8.32 7.11
CA ARG A 161 4.00 -9.65 6.90
C ARG A 161 3.88 -10.54 8.13
N LYS A 162 4.15 -10.00 9.34
CA LYS A 162 3.94 -10.73 10.60
C LYS A 162 2.47 -11.10 10.80
N ALA A 163 1.54 -10.18 10.54
CA ALA A 163 0.10 -10.41 10.61
C ALA A 163 -0.37 -11.47 9.60
N LEU A 164 0.22 -11.49 8.40
CA LEU A 164 -0.06 -12.50 7.39
C LEU A 164 0.44 -13.89 7.82
N ASN A 165 1.62 -13.99 8.43
CA ASN A 165 2.13 -15.25 8.95
C ASN A 165 1.20 -15.81 10.03
N LEU A 166 0.75 -14.98 10.96
CA LEU A 166 -0.24 -15.38 11.96
C LEU A 166 -1.57 -15.78 11.30
N TYR A 167 -2.02 -15.05 10.27
CA TYR A 167 -3.22 -15.40 9.53
C TYR A 167 -3.09 -16.78 8.88
N ASN A 168 -1.95 -17.09 8.28
CA ASN A 168 -1.69 -18.38 7.65
C ASN A 168 -1.68 -19.54 8.66
N GLN A 169 -1.20 -19.32 9.89
CA GLN A 169 -1.34 -20.31 10.97
C GLN A 169 -2.82 -20.61 11.26
N HIS A 170 -3.65 -19.57 11.38
CA HIS A 170 -5.10 -19.76 11.56
C HIS A 170 -5.76 -20.45 10.38
N ARG A 171 -5.37 -20.11 9.14
CA ARG A 171 -5.88 -20.75 7.93
C ARG A 171 -5.54 -22.24 7.91
N SER A 172 -4.30 -22.59 8.24
CA SER A 172 -3.85 -23.98 8.32
C SER A 172 -4.63 -24.77 9.37
N ASN A 173 -4.97 -24.17 10.51
CA ASN A 173 -5.79 -24.82 11.54
C ASN A 173 -7.25 -25.06 11.12
N CYS A 174 -7.67 -24.46 10.01
CA CYS A 174 -8.99 -24.62 9.41
C CYS A 174 -8.93 -25.25 8.01
N ASP A 175 -7.83 -25.95 7.69
CA ASP A 175 -7.59 -26.63 6.41
C ASP A 175 -7.65 -25.72 5.17
N TYR A 176 -7.47 -24.41 5.35
CA TYR A 176 -7.35 -23.47 4.25
C TYR A 176 -5.90 -23.34 3.79
N PRO A 177 -5.63 -23.29 2.47
CA PRO A 177 -4.29 -23.09 1.96
C PRO A 177 -3.75 -21.72 2.42
N PRO A 178 -2.45 -21.63 2.75
CA PRO A 178 -1.82 -20.36 3.08
C PRO A 178 -1.86 -19.42 1.88
N VAL A 179 -1.84 -18.13 2.14
CA VAL A 179 -1.78 -17.08 1.12
C VAL A 179 -0.53 -16.25 1.32
N ASN A 180 0.01 -15.71 0.23
CA ASN A 180 1.20 -14.87 0.27
C ASN A 180 0.91 -13.55 -0.45
N SER A 181 1.53 -12.46 -0.01
CA SER A 181 1.47 -11.16 -0.69
C SER A 181 2.84 -10.58 -1.00
N GLY A 182 2.91 -9.70 -2.01
CA GLY A 182 4.06 -8.82 -2.24
C GLY A 182 3.74 -7.41 -1.76
N ILE A 183 4.75 -6.68 -1.27
CA ILE A 183 4.61 -5.28 -0.85
C ILE A 183 5.63 -4.43 -1.59
N GLY A 184 5.20 -3.32 -2.19
CA GLY A 184 6.05 -2.32 -2.81
C GLY A 184 5.87 -0.95 -2.16
N ILE A 185 6.98 -0.29 -1.83
CA ILE A 185 6.98 0.98 -1.10
C ILE A 185 7.84 2.02 -1.82
N HIS A 186 7.28 3.20 -2.03
CA HIS A 186 8.02 4.36 -2.51
C HIS A 186 7.63 5.61 -1.73
N PHE A 187 8.60 6.47 -1.45
CA PHE A 187 8.39 7.78 -0.86
C PHE A 187 8.58 8.83 -1.94
N GLY A 188 7.67 9.80 -2.03
CA GLY A 188 7.86 10.95 -2.89
C GLY A 188 6.63 11.85 -2.97
N PRO A 189 6.73 12.93 -3.76
CA PRO A 189 5.66 13.89 -3.89
C PRO A 189 4.48 13.30 -4.65
N VAL A 190 3.28 13.63 -4.17
CA VAL A 190 2.01 13.32 -4.83
C VAL A 190 1.11 14.54 -4.80
N ILE A 191 0.21 14.60 -5.76
CA ILE A 191 -0.91 15.53 -5.74
C ILE A 191 -2.04 14.82 -4.99
N MET A 192 -2.40 15.35 -3.83
CA MET A 192 -3.54 14.89 -3.06
C MET A 192 -4.66 15.91 -3.19
N GLY A 193 -5.88 15.47 -3.51
CA GLY A 193 -7.01 16.38 -3.68
C GLY A 193 -8.31 15.67 -4.03
N THR A 194 -9.33 16.47 -4.35
CA THR A 194 -10.63 15.96 -4.79
C THR A 194 -10.78 16.11 -6.31
N VAL A 195 -11.19 15.04 -6.98
CA VAL A 195 -11.48 15.07 -8.43
C VAL A 195 -12.87 14.49 -8.67
N GLY A 196 -13.59 15.07 -9.63
CA GLY A 196 -14.91 14.58 -10.05
C GLY A 196 -15.83 15.71 -10.50
N SER A 197 -17.10 15.59 -10.14
CA SER A 197 -18.16 16.55 -10.41
C SER A 197 -18.97 16.80 -9.12
N ASP A 198 -19.85 17.80 -9.12
CA ASP A 198 -20.66 18.16 -7.94
C ASP A 198 -21.48 16.99 -7.37
N ASP A 199 -21.88 16.05 -8.22
CA ASP A 199 -22.65 14.85 -7.86
C ASP A 199 -21.77 13.65 -7.48
N ARG A 200 -20.46 13.69 -7.75
CA ARG A 200 -19.51 12.63 -7.41
C ARG A 200 -18.10 13.18 -7.27
N MET A 201 -17.63 13.26 -6.04
CA MET A 201 -16.24 13.54 -5.71
C MET A 201 -15.54 12.26 -5.26
N ASP A 202 -14.35 11.99 -5.79
CA ASP A 202 -13.44 10.97 -5.29
C ASP A 202 -12.18 11.66 -4.76
N SER A 203 -11.78 11.34 -3.52
CA SER A 203 -10.45 11.68 -3.01
C SER A 203 -9.41 10.92 -3.82
N THR A 204 -8.40 11.63 -4.29
CA THR A 204 -7.39 11.04 -5.17
C THR A 204 -5.99 11.43 -4.74
N VAL A 205 -5.10 10.45 -4.86
CA VAL A 205 -3.65 10.63 -4.82
C VAL A 205 -3.14 10.29 -6.22
N ILE A 206 -2.54 11.28 -6.88
CA ILE A 206 -2.03 11.14 -8.26
C ILE A 206 -0.58 11.59 -8.28
N GLY A 207 0.26 10.85 -8.98
CA GLY A 207 1.65 11.25 -9.18
C GLY A 207 2.49 10.11 -9.72
N ASP A 208 3.66 10.47 -10.22
CA ASP A 208 4.65 9.49 -10.67
C ASP A 208 5.12 8.58 -9.51
N SER A 209 5.13 9.10 -8.27
CA SER A 209 5.44 8.30 -7.08
C SER A 209 4.43 7.17 -6.82
N VAL A 210 3.13 7.38 -7.11
CA VAL A 210 2.10 6.33 -7.00
C VAL A 210 2.39 5.20 -8.00
N ASN A 211 2.69 5.58 -9.25
CA ASN A 211 3.03 4.61 -10.30
C ASN A 211 4.34 3.87 -10.00
N THR A 212 5.30 4.54 -9.37
CA THR A 212 6.56 3.93 -8.95
C THR A 212 6.30 2.89 -7.86
N ALA A 213 5.55 3.21 -6.80
CA ALA A 213 5.20 2.26 -5.74
C ALA A 213 4.45 1.02 -6.29
N TYR A 214 3.47 1.24 -7.17
CA TYR A 214 2.72 0.15 -7.82
C TYR A 214 3.65 -0.78 -8.60
N ARG A 215 4.60 -0.22 -9.36
CA ARG A 215 5.56 -1.05 -10.11
C ARG A 215 6.51 -1.79 -9.19
N LEU A 216 6.97 -1.17 -8.09
CA LEU A 216 7.82 -1.86 -7.12
C LEU A 216 7.13 -3.09 -6.52
N GLU A 217 5.83 -3.01 -6.24
CA GLU A 217 5.04 -4.15 -5.77
C GLU A 217 5.08 -5.28 -6.82
N SER A 218 4.87 -4.95 -8.10
CA SER A 218 4.87 -5.95 -9.18
C SER A 218 6.23 -6.67 -9.38
N LEU A 219 7.31 -6.17 -8.76
CA LEU A 219 8.63 -6.81 -8.74
C LEU A 219 8.78 -7.83 -7.62
N ALA A 220 7.94 -7.79 -6.58
CA ALA A 220 8.01 -8.69 -5.43
C ALA A 220 7.97 -10.17 -5.86
N PRO A 221 7.09 -10.60 -6.79
CA PRO A 221 7.13 -11.95 -7.32
C PRO A 221 8.39 -12.25 -8.14
N LYS A 222 8.87 -11.30 -8.95
CA LYS A 222 10.04 -11.47 -9.84
C LYS A 222 11.34 -11.70 -9.05
N PHE A 223 11.56 -10.92 -8.00
CA PHE A 223 12.73 -11.05 -7.13
C PHE A 223 12.54 -12.04 -5.99
N ASN A 224 11.36 -12.67 -5.88
CA ASN A 224 10.99 -13.53 -4.76
C ASN A 224 11.25 -12.84 -3.39
N ALA A 225 10.88 -11.56 -3.32
CA ALA A 225 11.06 -10.70 -2.16
C ALA A 225 9.69 -10.31 -1.60
N ASP A 226 9.50 -10.37 -0.28
CA ASP A 226 8.20 -10.09 0.33
C ASP A 226 7.89 -8.59 0.39
N ILE A 227 8.90 -7.78 0.69
CA ILE A 227 8.82 -6.33 0.82
C ILE A 227 9.93 -5.72 -0.03
N ILE A 228 9.55 -4.86 -0.97
CA ILE A 228 10.45 -4.09 -1.82
C ILE A 228 10.26 -2.60 -1.54
N CYS A 229 11.36 -1.87 -1.40
CA CYS A 229 11.32 -0.41 -1.39
C CYS A 229 12.37 0.19 -2.34
N SER A 230 12.14 1.43 -2.76
CA SER A 230 13.17 2.22 -3.45
C SER A 230 14.30 2.63 -2.49
N ALA A 231 15.51 2.86 -3.01
CA ALA A 231 16.61 3.50 -2.26
C ALA A 231 16.14 4.76 -1.53
N GLN A 232 15.42 5.64 -2.24
CA GLN A 232 14.92 6.90 -1.71
C GLN A 232 14.10 6.71 -0.43
N THR A 233 13.22 5.71 -0.38
CA THR A 233 12.44 5.39 0.84
C THR A 233 13.35 5.00 1.99
N LEU A 234 14.31 4.11 1.73
CA LEU A 234 15.24 3.63 2.75
C LEU A 234 16.15 4.75 3.27
N ASP A 235 16.66 5.59 2.37
CA ASP A 235 17.54 6.71 2.72
C ASP A 235 16.82 7.78 3.53
N ILE A 236 15.61 8.18 3.10
CA ILE A 236 14.79 9.18 3.81
C ILE A 236 14.39 8.70 5.20
N SER A 237 14.12 7.40 5.36
CA SER A 237 13.76 6.83 6.66
C SER A 237 14.87 6.94 7.71
N GLY A 238 16.13 7.11 7.28
CA GLY A 238 17.30 7.04 8.15
C GLY A 238 17.57 5.65 8.74
N LEU A 239 16.88 4.60 8.24
CA LEU A 239 16.99 3.24 8.77
C LEU A 239 18.03 2.38 8.08
N ARG A 240 18.78 2.89 7.10
CA ARG A 240 19.72 2.09 6.30
C ARG A 240 20.66 1.25 7.18
N ASP A 241 21.18 1.79 8.27
CA ASP A 241 22.11 1.05 9.14
C ASP A 241 21.42 0.17 10.20
N SER A 242 20.13 0.39 10.46
CA SER A 242 19.38 -0.28 11.53
C SER A 242 18.35 -1.30 11.04
N TYR A 243 17.94 -1.24 9.78
CA TYR A 243 16.98 -2.16 9.18
C TYR A 243 17.73 -3.18 8.32
N PRO A 244 17.57 -4.49 8.59
CA PRO A 244 18.19 -5.51 7.76
C PRO A 244 17.57 -5.44 6.37
N HIS A 245 18.43 -5.20 5.37
CA HIS A 245 18.03 -5.01 3.99
C HIS A 245 19.12 -5.51 3.04
N ARG A 246 18.75 -5.77 1.79
CA ARG A 246 19.73 -6.10 0.74
C ARG A 246 19.32 -5.52 -0.60
N LEU A 247 20.31 -5.15 -1.41
CA LEU A 247 20.09 -4.68 -2.78
C LEU A 247 19.48 -5.81 -3.60
N LEU A 248 18.38 -5.52 -4.31
CA LEU A 248 17.77 -6.42 -5.28
C LEU A 248 18.35 -6.19 -6.66
N ASP A 249 18.19 -4.99 -7.22
CA ASP A 249 18.76 -4.60 -8.52
C ASP A 249 18.64 -3.08 -8.72
N TRP A 250 19.14 -2.59 -9.85
CA TRP A 250 18.83 -1.31 -10.45
C TRP A 250 17.76 -1.54 -11.51
N VAL A 251 16.63 -0.85 -11.38
CA VAL A 251 15.49 -1.08 -12.26
C VAL A 251 15.01 0.20 -12.92
N ARG A 252 14.61 0.08 -14.19
CA ARG A 252 13.98 1.17 -14.93
C ARG A 252 12.49 0.90 -15.02
N VAL A 253 11.74 1.63 -14.21
CA VAL A 253 10.27 1.62 -14.29
C VAL A 253 9.80 2.42 -15.51
N LYS A 254 8.81 1.89 -16.22
CA LYS A 254 8.21 2.55 -17.39
C LYS A 254 7.88 4.04 -17.13
N GLY A 255 8.43 4.93 -17.97
CA GLY A 255 8.21 6.38 -17.86
C GLY A 255 9.29 7.14 -17.09
N LYS A 256 10.23 6.46 -16.42
CA LYS A 256 11.42 7.10 -15.83
C LYS A 256 12.65 6.93 -16.71
N GLN A 257 13.41 8.02 -16.87
CA GLN A 257 14.70 8.03 -17.57
C GLN A 257 15.89 7.63 -16.70
N GLN A 258 15.76 7.66 -15.38
CA GLN A 258 16.83 7.24 -14.48
C GLN A 258 16.43 5.92 -13.80
N PRO A 259 17.34 4.93 -13.77
CA PRO A 259 17.15 3.75 -12.95
C PRO A 259 17.01 4.11 -11.48
N ILE A 260 16.25 3.28 -10.76
CA ILE A 260 16.14 3.36 -9.31
C ILE A 260 16.73 2.10 -8.71
N GLU A 261 17.53 2.25 -7.66
CA GLU A 261 17.93 1.10 -6.86
C GLU A 261 16.72 0.61 -6.04
N VAL A 262 16.56 -0.70 -5.97
CA VAL A 262 15.50 -1.35 -5.22
C VAL A 262 16.08 -2.32 -4.21
N TYR A 263 15.47 -2.35 -3.04
CA TYR A 263 15.95 -3.09 -1.88
C TYR A 263 14.87 -4.01 -1.34
N GLU A 264 15.27 -5.18 -0.88
CA GLU A 264 14.44 -6.07 -0.09
C GLU A 264 14.59 -5.70 1.39
N ILE A 265 13.48 -5.51 2.09
CA ILE A 265 13.45 -5.32 3.53
C ILE A 265 13.25 -6.68 4.21
N LEU A 266 14.08 -6.98 5.20
CA LEU A 266 14.19 -8.29 5.84
C LEU A 266 13.67 -8.31 7.28
N GLU A 267 13.25 -7.16 7.80
CA GLU A 267 12.87 -6.96 9.22
C GLU A 267 11.74 -7.88 9.71
N HIS A 268 10.89 -8.38 8.81
CA HIS A 268 9.81 -9.32 9.17
C HIS A 268 10.26 -10.78 9.26
N LEU A 269 11.46 -11.11 8.79
CA LEU A 269 11.99 -12.46 8.76
C LEU A 269 12.63 -12.84 10.10
N SER A 270 12.78 -14.14 10.35
CA SER A 270 13.56 -14.63 11.49
C SER A 270 15.04 -14.24 11.38
N GLU A 271 15.75 -14.13 12.50
CA GLU A 271 17.18 -13.80 12.51
C GLU A 271 18.00 -14.73 11.61
N ASP A 272 17.69 -16.04 11.61
CA ASP A 272 18.35 -17.03 10.76
C ASP A 272 18.12 -16.76 9.26
N GLU A 273 16.89 -16.40 8.87
CA GLU A 273 16.56 -16.04 7.48
C GLU A 273 17.25 -14.74 7.07
N GLN A 274 17.27 -13.75 7.96
CA GLN A 274 17.97 -12.49 7.74
C GLN A 274 19.46 -12.74 7.52
N GLN A 275 20.11 -13.50 8.41
CA GLN A 275 21.55 -13.82 8.31
C GLN A 275 21.89 -14.54 7.00
N ARG A 276 21.09 -15.53 6.58
CA ARG A 276 21.30 -16.21 5.29
C ARG A 276 21.22 -15.26 4.10
N LYS A 277 20.22 -14.36 4.07
CA LYS A 277 20.04 -13.38 2.99
C LYS A 277 21.09 -12.27 3.02
N LEU A 278 21.56 -11.87 4.20
CA LEU A 278 22.61 -10.87 4.37
C LEU A 278 23.99 -11.41 4.02
N ALA A 279 24.23 -12.71 4.20
CA ALA A 279 25.49 -13.35 3.79
C ALA A 279 25.74 -13.27 2.27
N THR A 280 24.68 -13.29 1.45
CA THR A 280 24.78 -13.15 -0.01
C THR A 280 24.83 -11.69 -0.49
N ALA A 281 24.39 -10.73 0.34
CA ALA A 281 24.21 -9.33 -0.05
C ALA A 281 25.49 -8.64 -0.60
N PRO A 282 26.70 -8.83 -0.02
CA PRO A 282 27.92 -8.23 -0.56
C PRO A 282 28.26 -8.72 -1.97
N TYR A 283 28.08 -10.03 -2.21
CA TYR A 283 28.32 -10.66 -3.51
C TYR A 283 27.31 -10.20 -4.55
N ILE A 284 26.03 -10.08 -4.17
CA ILE A 284 24.99 -9.54 -5.05
C ILE A 284 25.32 -8.11 -5.45
N LYS A 285 25.67 -7.24 -4.48
CA LYS A 285 26.03 -5.85 -4.73
C LYS A 285 27.23 -5.72 -5.68
N GLN A 286 28.28 -6.51 -5.45
CA GLN A 286 29.46 -6.51 -6.31
C GLN A 286 29.16 -7.09 -7.70
N GLY A 287 28.38 -8.18 -7.78
CA GLY A 287 27.98 -8.79 -9.03
C GLY A 287 27.13 -7.87 -9.90
N ILE A 288 26.19 -7.12 -9.31
CA ILE A 288 25.40 -6.10 -10.03
C ILE A 288 26.32 -5.02 -10.58
N LYS A 289 27.26 -4.50 -9.80
CA LYS A 289 28.22 -3.50 -10.27
C LYS A 289 29.02 -3.99 -11.48
N LEU A 290 29.57 -5.20 -11.40
CA LEU A 290 30.33 -5.82 -12.50
C LEU A 290 29.45 -6.07 -13.72
N ARG A 291 28.18 -6.46 -13.52
CA ARG A 291 27.19 -6.64 -14.59
C ARG A 291 26.93 -5.32 -15.32
N ILE A 292 26.74 -4.22 -14.59
CA ILE A 292 26.55 -2.87 -15.15
C ILE A 292 27.78 -2.48 -16.00
N ASP A 293 28.98 -2.79 -15.53
CA ASP A 293 30.26 -2.56 -16.24
C ASP A 293 30.50 -3.56 -17.40
N LYS A 294 29.56 -4.47 -17.70
CA LYS A 294 29.64 -5.53 -18.72
C LYS A 294 30.80 -6.52 -18.48
N ASN A 295 31.30 -6.60 -17.26
CA ASN A 295 32.27 -7.62 -16.85
C ASN A 295 31.54 -8.90 -16.41
N TRP A 296 31.06 -9.64 -17.41
CA TRP A 296 30.16 -10.78 -17.21
C TRP A 296 30.78 -11.92 -16.40
N ASP A 297 32.03 -12.27 -16.67
CA ASP A 297 32.66 -13.44 -16.04
C ASP A 297 32.91 -13.19 -14.55
N ASP A 298 33.37 -12.00 -14.17
CA ASP A 298 33.53 -11.63 -12.76
C ASP A 298 32.17 -11.46 -12.06
N ALA A 299 31.16 -10.91 -12.75
CA ALA A 299 29.81 -10.82 -12.20
C ALA A 299 29.23 -12.22 -11.91
N ILE A 300 29.35 -13.15 -12.85
CA ILE A 300 28.91 -14.54 -12.70
C ILE A 300 29.66 -15.21 -11.54
N ASN A 301 30.96 -15.00 -11.41
CA ASN A 301 31.75 -15.53 -10.30
C ASN A 301 31.23 -15.02 -8.94
N CYS A 302 30.93 -13.72 -8.81
CA CYS A 302 30.32 -13.18 -7.59
C CYS A 302 28.98 -13.86 -7.26
N PHE A 303 28.10 -14.06 -8.23
CA PHE A 303 26.82 -14.75 -7.98
C PHE A 303 27.00 -16.24 -7.67
N GLN A 304 27.98 -16.92 -8.27
CA GLN A 304 28.32 -18.30 -7.91
C GLN A 304 28.84 -18.41 -6.47
N GLN A 305 29.65 -17.45 -6.01
CA GLN A 305 30.06 -17.36 -4.60
C GLN A 305 28.88 -17.11 -3.66
N ALA A 306 27.88 -16.34 -4.08
CA ALA A 306 26.66 -16.20 -3.29
C ALA A 306 25.89 -17.55 -3.19
N LEU A 307 25.84 -18.36 -4.25
CA LEU A 307 25.20 -19.68 -4.23
C LEU A 307 25.94 -20.70 -3.34
N THR A 308 27.25 -20.57 -3.11
CA THR A 308 27.93 -21.47 -2.15
C THR A 308 27.51 -21.19 -0.70
N LEU A 309 27.10 -19.95 -0.40
CA LEU A 309 26.59 -19.54 0.90
C LEU A 309 25.10 -19.85 1.08
N ALA A 310 24.30 -19.62 0.03
CA ALA A 310 22.86 -19.89 0.04
C ALA A 310 22.40 -20.49 -1.31
N PRO A 311 22.47 -21.82 -1.49
CA PRO A 311 22.14 -22.48 -2.75
C PRO A 311 20.69 -22.27 -3.22
N GLU A 312 19.77 -22.01 -2.29
CA GLU A 312 18.33 -21.83 -2.54
C GLU A 312 17.91 -20.37 -2.75
N ASP A 313 18.86 -19.41 -2.73
CA ASP A 313 18.54 -17.99 -2.88
C ASP A 313 18.12 -17.66 -4.32
N LYS A 314 16.81 -17.63 -4.55
CA LYS A 314 16.21 -17.40 -5.88
C LYS A 314 16.63 -16.07 -6.52
N LEU A 315 16.99 -15.07 -5.71
CA LEU A 315 17.50 -13.80 -6.22
C LEU A 315 18.85 -13.99 -6.93
N VAL A 316 19.72 -14.82 -6.37
CA VAL A 316 21.04 -15.11 -6.96
C VAL A 316 20.89 -15.89 -8.26
N HIS A 317 19.99 -16.88 -8.30
CA HIS A 317 19.63 -17.59 -9.52
C HIS A 317 19.11 -16.65 -10.61
N HIS A 318 18.23 -15.71 -10.24
CA HIS A 318 17.73 -14.69 -11.15
C HIS A 318 18.86 -13.87 -11.77
N HIS A 319 19.83 -13.40 -10.97
CA HIS A 319 20.97 -12.64 -11.50
C HIS A 319 21.86 -13.46 -12.44
N LEU A 320 22.11 -14.74 -12.16
CA LEU A 320 22.85 -15.62 -13.06
C LEU A 320 22.14 -15.76 -14.40
N GLU A 321 20.83 -16.01 -14.37
CA GLU A 321 20.00 -16.09 -15.58
C GLU A 321 20.09 -14.79 -16.39
N GLN A 322 19.94 -13.63 -15.74
CA GLN A 322 20.06 -12.33 -16.39
C GLN A 322 21.45 -12.13 -17.01
N CYS A 323 22.54 -12.47 -16.32
CA CYS A 323 23.90 -12.37 -16.86
C CYS A 323 24.07 -13.23 -18.12
N PHE A 324 23.60 -14.48 -18.11
CA PHE A 324 23.72 -15.36 -19.26
C PHE A 324 22.89 -14.89 -20.46
N GLN A 325 21.67 -14.38 -20.21
CA GLN A 325 20.81 -13.81 -21.24
C GLN A 325 21.43 -12.55 -21.84
N MET A 326 21.88 -11.60 -21.02
CA MET A 326 22.47 -10.34 -21.45
C MET A 326 23.80 -10.52 -22.18
N ARG A 327 24.66 -11.45 -21.73
CA ARG A 327 25.92 -11.78 -22.42
C ARG A 327 25.69 -12.32 -23.84
N SER A 328 24.57 -13.02 -24.05
CA SER A 328 24.24 -13.65 -25.33
C SER A 328 23.48 -12.73 -26.28
N ASN A 329 22.89 -11.64 -25.77
CA ASN A 329 22.06 -10.71 -26.51
C ASN A 329 22.80 -9.40 -26.82
N ARG A 330 22.44 -8.77 -27.95
CA ARG A 330 22.93 -7.43 -28.25
C ARG A 330 22.18 -6.41 -27.39
N LEU A 331 22.87 -5.84 -26.41
CA LEU A 331 22.33 -4.77 -25.57
C LEU A 331 22.18 -3.45 -26.36
N PRO A 332 21.22 -2.59 -25.99
CA PRO A 332 21.14 -1.22 -26.50
C PRO A 332 22.46 -0.45 -26.29
N GLY A 333 22.75 0.49 -27.18
CA GLY A 333 23.99 1.30 -27.09
C GLY A 333 24.03 2.22 -25.87
N ASP A 334 22.85 2.61 -25.39
CA ASP A 334 22.57 3.46 -24.22
C ASP A 334 22.20 2.66 -22.97
N TRP A 335 22.44 1.34 -22.97
CA TRP A 335 22.16 0.50 -21.80
C TRP A 335 23.02 0.92 -20.60
N ASP A 336 22.34 1.31 -19.52
CA ASP A 336 22.95 1.82 -18.28
C ASP A 336 22.90 0.79 -17.14
N GLY A 337 22.72 -0.48 -17.48
CA GLY A 337 22.82 -1.58 -16.52
C GLY A 337 21.51 -1.95 -15.82
N ALA A 338 20.47 -1.14 -15.97
CA ALA A 338 19.18 -1.38 -15.32
C ALA A 338 18.38 -2.52 -15.99
N LEU A 339 17.55 -3.19 -15.19
CA LEU A 339 16.50 -4.07 -15.69
C LEU A 339 15.27 -3.25 -16.09
N ASP A 340 14.85 -3.34 -17.35
CA ASP A 340 13.62 -2.73 -17.83
C ASP A 340 12.40 -3.53 -17.35
N ILE A 341 11.44 -2.85 -16.71
CA ILE A 341 10.27 -3.48 -16.05
C ILE A 341 8.95 -2.79 -16.31
#